data_AF-A0A5B7GNU3-F1
#
_entry.id   AF-A0A5B7GNU3-F1
#
_cell.length_a   1.000
_cell.length_b   1.000
_cell.length_c   1.000
_cell.angle_alpha   90.00
_cell.angle_beta   90.00
_cell.angle_gamma   90.00
#
_symmetry.space_group_name_H-M   'P 1'
#
loop_
_entity.id
_entity.type
_entity.pdbx_description
1 polymer ?
#
loop_
_entity_poly.entity_id
_entity_poly.type
_entity_poly.pdbx_seq_one_letter_code
_entity_poly.pdbx_strand_id
1 'polypeptide(L)'
;MALHFLRAHRDLRSMGIIFEMDNSAAIFCLNRQGSSKSETLLLSPSALQLLKKALFLTALASGFRTSQLRNLTRFPKWTSFADDMSSVSLTAFPSFLTKNEREDHRLQPMLVPSWFSQGAHHPLCPVAALKSYLDATLDSPLQALFTSEEGKQLSSQRISSLLRDVIEEADPGKAPRAHDIRGAASSLAFMRTFFLV
;
A
#
# COMPACT_ATOMS: atom_id res chain seq x y z
N MET A 1 4.21 7.70 -20.96
CA MET A 1 4.93 7.47 -19.68
C MET A 1 4.95 5.99 -19.29
N ALA A 2 3.81 5.28 -19.28
CA ALA A 2 3.77 3.81 -19.13
C ALA A 2 4.57 3.04 -20.21
N LEU A 3 4.56 3.52 -21.46
CA LEU A 3 5.37 2.94 -22.53
C LEU A 3 6.89 3.06 -22.31
N HIS A 4 7.36 4.07 -21.59
CA HIS A 4 8.80 4.28 -21.36
C HIS A 4 9.33 3.32 -20.29
N PHE A 5 8.49 2.95 -19.33
CA PHE A 5 8.75 1.88 -18.36
C PHE A 5 8.81 0.51 -19.05
N LEU A 6 7.89 0.23 -19.98
CA LEU A 6 7.90 -1.03 -20.75
C LEU A 6 9.06 -1.12 -21.75
N ARG A 7 9.55 0.00 -22.27
CA ARG A 7 10.66 0.02 -23.25
C ARG A 7 12.03 -0.24 -22.63
N ALA A 8 12.22 0.11 -21.36
CA ALA A 8 13.46 -0.12 -20.60
C ALA A 8 13.65 -1.60 -20.20
N HIS A 9 12.64 -2.45 -20.39
CA HIS A 9 12.66 -3.86 -19.99
C HIS A 9 12.37 -4.80 -21.19
N ARG A 10 12.98 -4.51 -22.35
CA ARG A 10 12.81 -5.28 -23.60
C ARG A 10 13.45 -6.68 -23.57
N ASP A 11 14.34 -6.96 -22.61
CA ASP A 11 15.00 -8.27 -22.45
C ASP A 11 14.11 -9.37 -21.83
N LEU A 12 12.92 -9.03 -21.34
CA LEU A 12 12.05 -10.00 -20.64
C LEU A 12 11.22 -10.89 -21.58
N ARG A 13 11.30 -10.69 -22.91
CA ARG A 13 10.58 -11.53 -23.89
C ARG A 13 11.34 -12.78 -24.32
N SER A 14 12.66 -12.85 -24.14
CA SER A 14 13.47 -14.01 -24.58
C SER A 14 13.49 -15.18 -23.59
N MET A 15 12.94 -15.01 -22.37
CA MET A 15 13.03 -16.00 -21.29
C MET A 15 11.76 -16.81 -21.02
N GLY A 16 10.74 -16.77 -21.89
CA GLY A 16 9.57 -17.65 -21.73
C GLY A 16 8.82 -17.47 -20.39
N ILE A 17 8.78 -16.25 -19.87
CA ILE A 17 8.08 -15.92 -18.63
C ILE A 17 6.59 -15.76 -18.93
N ILE A 18 5.81 -16.76 -18.56
CA ILE A 18 4.37 -16.62 -18.30
C ILE A 18 4.29 -15.61 -17.15
N PHE A 19 3.64 -14.46 -17.37
CA PHE A 19 3.30 -13.49 -16.31
C PHE A 19 2.19 -14.07 -15.44
N GLU A 20 2.49 -15.17 -14.77
CA GLU A 20 1.87 -15.47 -13.49
C GLU A 20 2.23 -14.33 -12.55
N MET A 21 1.32 -14.03 -11.61
CA MET A 21 1.20 -12.76 -10.89
C MET A 21 2.32 -12.53 -9.87
N ASP A 22 3.56 -12.58 -10.33
CA ASP A 22 4.74 -12.41 -9.55
C ASP A 22 4.98 -10.91 -9.44
N ASN A 23 4.64 -10.42 -8.26
CA ASN A 23 5.09 -9.14 -7.72
C ASN A 23 6.63 -9.09 -7.59
N SER A 24 7.37 -9.83 -8.42
CA SER A 24 8.81 -9.91 -8.51
C SER A 24 9.46 -8.54 -8.69
N ALA A 25 8.79 -7.49 -9.19
CA ALA A 25 9.37 -6.15 -9.10
C ALA A 25 9.40 -5.61 -7.65
N ALA A 26 8.31 -5.77 -6.89
CA ALA A 26 8.24 -5.37 -5.48
C ALA A 26 9.00 -6.34 -4.55
N ILE A 27 8.97 -7.63 -4.87
CA ILE A 27 9.76 -8.69 -4.21
C ILE A 27 11.23 -8.54 -4.56
N PHE A 28 11.64 -8.17 -5.77
CA PHE A 28 13.06 -7.92 -6.10
C PHE A 28 13.57 -6.65 -5.42
N CYS A 29 12.73 -5.62 -5.28
CA CYS A 29 13.03 -4.45 -4.44
C CYS A 29 13.15 -4.80 -2.94
N LEU A 30 12.47 -5.85 -2.46
CA LEU A 30 12.55 -6.29 -1.05
C LEU A 30 13.59 -7.41 -0.80
N ASN A 31 13.85 -8.29 -1.77
CA ASN A 31 14.76 -9.45 -1.70
C ASN A 31 16.19 -9.13 -2.17
N ARG A 32 16.46 -7.96 -2.77
CA ARG A 32 17.85 -7.50 -3.00
C ARG A 32 18.55 -7.10 -1.68
N GLN A 33 17.88 -7.25 -0.54
CA GLN A 33 18.50 -7.30 0.78
C GLN A 33 19.32 -8.59 0.95
N GLY A 34 20.41 -8.71 0.20
CA GLY A 34 21.47 -9.65 0.52
C GLY A 34 22.10 -9.26 1.85
N SER A 35 21.90 -10.11 2.85
CA SER A 35 22.69 -10.26 4.08
C SER A 35 22.66 -9.07 5.06
N SER A 36 21.89 -9.24 6.15
CA SER A 36 21.92 -8.52 7.45
C SER A 36 20.67 -7.71 7.83
N LYS A 37 19.93 -7.07 6.90
CA LYS A 37 18.76 -6.22 7.27
C LYS A 37 17.38 -6.90 7.19
N SER A 38 17.25 -8.00 6.45
CA SER A 38 15.97 -8.73 6.34
C SER A 38 15.60 -9.50 7.60
N GLU A 39 16.59 -9.97 8.36
CA GLU A 39 16.36 -10.69 9.63
C GLU A 39 15.82 -9.77 10.73
N THR A 40 16.16 -8.47 10.70
CA THR A 40 15.63 -7.48 11.66
C THR A 40 14.14 -7.16 11.43
N LEU A 41 13.56 -7.57 10.30
CA LEU A 41 12.12 -7.45 10.04
C LEU A 41 11.32 -8.65 10.55
N LEU A 42 12.00 -9.72 11.00
CA LEU A 42 11.39 -10.91 11.60
C LEU A 42 11.43 -10.90 13.14
N LEU A 43 12.19 -9.97 13.73
CA LEU A 43 12.21 -9.68 15.17
C LEU A 43 11.32 -8.46 15.42
N SER A 44 10.22 -8.65 16.16
CA SER A 44 9.26 -7.62 16.63
C SER A 44 9.34 -6.27 15.89
N PRO A 45 8.65 -6.10 14.75
CA PRO A 45 8.78 -4.91 13.92
C PRO A 45 8.45 -3.66 14.74
N SER A 46 9.26 -2.61 14.59
CA SER A 46 9.01 -1.34 15.29
C SER A 46 7.69 -0.71 14.84
N ALA A 47 7.11 0.15 15.67
CA ALA A 47 5.87 0.87 15.33
C ALA A 47 6.00 1.62 13.99
N LEU A 48 7.15 2.27 13.76
CA LEU A 48 7.46 2.91 12.48
C LEU A 48 7.54 1.93 11.30
N GLN A 49 8.08 0.72 11.48
CA GLN A 49 8.14 -0.29 10.41
C GLN A 49 6.74 -0.81 10.06
N LEU A 50 5.91 -1.11 11.06
CA LEU A 50 4.51 -1.48 10.86
C LEU A 50 3.74 -0.38 10.14
N LEU A 51 3.92 0.88 10.56
CA LEU A 51 3.33 2.04 9.91
C LEU A 51 3.75 2.15 8.45
N LYS A 52 5.06 2.12 8.17
CA LYS A 52 5.61 2.20 6.80
C LYS A 52 5.03 1.11 5.91
N LYS A 53 5.03 -0.14 6.39
CA LYS A 53 4.51 -1.30 5.65
C LYS A 53 3.02 -1.18 5.36
N ALA A 54 2.21 -0.93 6.39
CA ALA A 54 0.76 -0.79 6.25
C ALA A 54 0.39 0.38 5.32
N LEU A 55 1.03 1.54 5.50
CA LEU A 55 0.81 2.73 4.70
C LEU A 55 1.17 2.51 3.23
N PHE A 56 2.35 1.93 2.96
CA PHE A 56 2.82 1.65 1.61
C PHE A 56 1.91 0.65 0.87
N LEU A 57 1.63 -0.50 1.49
CA LEU A 57 0.80 -1.54 0.86
C LEU A 57 -0.65 -1.07 0.66
N THR A 58 -1.20 -0.30 1.62
CA THR A 58 -2.53 0.31 1.45
C THR A 58 -2.53 1.31 0.29
N ALA A 59 -1.53 2.18 0.18
CA ALA A 59 -1.42 3.15 -0.90
C ALA A 59 -1.29 2.47 -2.26
N LEU A 60 -0.48 1.41 -2.33
CA LEU A 60 -0.27 0.63 -3.55
C LEU A 60 -1.52 -0.14 -3.98
N ALA A 61 -2.24 -0.75 -3.03
CA ALA A 61 -3.42 -1.55 -3.35
C ALA A 61 -4.66 -0.71 -3.68
N SER A 62 -4.82 0.46 -3.05
CA SER A 62 -5.97 1.36 -3.25
C SER A 62 -5.76 2.40 -4.36
N GLY A 63 -4.52 2.76 -4.67
CA GLY A 63 -4.20 3.89 -5.55
C GLY A 63 -4.63 5.26 -4.98
N PHE A 64 -4.85 5.35 -3.67
CA PHE A 64 -5.25 6.59 -3.01
C PHE A 64 -4.17 7.68 -3.08
N ARG A 65 -4.62 8.93 -3.14
CA ARG A 65 -3.75 10.10 -2.95
C ARG A 65 -3.33 10.22 -1.49
N THR A 66 -2.23 10.92 -1.21
CA THR A 66 -1.78 11.22 0.16
C THR A 66 -2.84 11.93 0.99
N SER A 67 -3.62 12.83 0.38
CA SER A 67 -4.75 13.49 1.05
C SER A 67 -5.89 12.55 1.40
N GLN A 68 -6.14 11.51 0.59
CA GLN A 68 -7.11 10.46 0.91
C GLN A 68 -6.62 9.59 2.06
N LEU A 69 -5.36 9.13 1.99
CA LEU A 69 -4.73 8.32 3.03
C LEU A 69 -4.77 9.02 4.40
N ARG A 70 -4.51 10.33 4.44
CA ARG A 70 -4.58 11.16 5.66
C ARG A 70 -5.98 11.15 6.31
N ASN A 71 -7.03 11.10 5.48
CA ASN A 71 -8.42 11.23 5.91
C ASN A 71 -9.13 9.86 6.08
N LEU A 72 -8.39 8.75 6.04
CA LEU A 72 -8.92 7.46 6.46
C LEU A 72 -9.06 7.41 7.99
N THR A 73 -10.04 6.66 8.48
CA THR A 73 -10.34 6.58 9.92
C THR A 73 -10.49 5.15 10.40
N ARG A 74 -10.20 4.90 11.67
CA ARG A 74 -10.31 3.58 12.32
C ARG A 74 -11.75 3.15 12.62
N PHE A 75 -12.73 4.04 12.45
CA PHE A 75 -14.12 3.72 12.81
C PHE A 75 -14.67 2.56 11.98
N PRO A 76 -15.30 1.55 12.60
CA PRO A 76 -15.85 0.39 11.89
C PRO A 76 -16.80 0.73 10.74
N LYS A 77 -17.49 1.87 10.83
CA LYS A 77 -18.36 2.38 9.76
C LYS A 77 -17.62 2.75 8.48
N TRP A 78 -16.35 3.16 8.58
CA TRP A 78 -15.54 3.67 7.47
C TRP A 78 -14.32 2.81 7.16
N THR A 79 -13.90 1.95 8.08
CA THR A 79 -12.89 0.92 7.85
C THR A 79 -13.35 -0.38 8.48
N SER A 80 -13.69 -1.35 7.65
CA SER A 80 -14.16 -2.67 8.09
C SER A 80 -13.41 -3.77 7.37
N PHE A 81 -12.99 -4.77 8.13
CA PHE A 81 -12.42 -6.01 7.60
C PHE A 81 -13.57 -7.00 7.39
N ALA A 82 -13.49 -7.80 6.33
CA ALA A 82 -14.34 -8.97 6.21
C ALA A 82 -14.00 -9.97 7.33
N ASP A 83 -15.00 -10.73 7.81
CA ASP A 83 -14.83 -11.68 8.93
C ASP A 83 -13.75 -12.74 8.65
N ASP A 84 -13.61 -13.13 7.39
CA ASP A 84 -12.63 -14.10 6.89
C ASP A 84 -11.28 -13.45 6.52
N MET A 85 -11.09 -12.16 6.80
CA MET A 85 -9.91 -11.38 6.42
C MET A 85 -9.64 -11.38 4.91
N SER A 86 -10.63 -11.69 4.06
CA SER A 86 -10.46 -11.70 2.60
C SER A 86 -10.32 -10.32 1.98
N SER A 87 -10.75 -9.28 2.69
CA SER A 87 -10.72 -7.90 2.20
C SER A 87 -10.84 -6.88 3.34
N VAL A 88 -10.53 -5.62 3.02
CA VAL A 88 -10.86 -4.46 3.85
C VAL A 88 -11.55 -3.41 3.01
N SER A 89 -12.66 -2.87 3.53
CA SER A 89 -13.36 -1.72 2.94
C SER A 89 -12.83 -0.44 3.56
N LEU A 90 -12.39 0.51 2.73
CA LEU A 90 -11.80 1.78 3.14
C LEU A 90 -12.60 2.95 2.58
N THR A 91 -13.11 3.79 3.48
CA THR A 91 -13.81 5.04 3.16
C THR A 91 -13.12 6.18 3.87
N ALA A 92 -12.90 7.29 3.16
CA ALA A 92 -12.41 8.51 3.78
C ALA A 92 -13.51 9.13 4.65
N PHE A 93 -13.10 9.93 5.64
CA PHE A 93 -14.04 10.57 6.56
C PHE A 93 -15.08 11.43 5.80
N PRO A 94 -16.37 11.43 6.20
CA PRO A 94 -17.44 12.05 5.41
C PRO A 94 -17.26 13.53 5.12
N SER A 95 -16.65 14.30 6.02
CA SER A 95 -16.41 15.73 5.79
C SER A 95 -15.26 16.01 4.82
N PHE A 96 -14.49 15.00 4.43
CA PHE A 96 -13.44 15.13 3.43
C PHE A 96 -14.00 14.83 2.04
N LEU A 97 -13.92 15.81 1.12
CA LEU A 97 -14.19 15.61 -0.30
C LEU A 97 -12.89 15.34 -1.03
N THR A 98 -12.83 14.23 -1.76
CA THR A 98 -11.67 13.92 -2.59
C THR A 98 -11.63 14.84 -3.81
N LYS A 99 -10.45 14.95 -4.45
CA LYS A 99 -10.29 15.75 -5.66
C LYS A 99 -11.24 15.22 -6.75
N ASN A 100 -12.20 16.05 -7.14
CA ASN A 100 -13.26 15.82 -8.12
C ASN A 100 -14.54 15.13 -7.58
N GLU A 101 -14.65 14.95 -6.27
CA GLU A 101 -15.88 14.48 -5.64
C GLU A 101 -16.81 15.66 -5.35
N ARG A 102 -18.12 15.41 -5.39
CA ARG A 102 -19.15 16.38 -5.02
C ARG A 102 -20.00 15.80 -3.89
N GLU A 103 -20.66 16.65 -3.11
CA GLU A 103 -21.48 16.19 -1.98
C GLU A 103 -22.60 15.25 -2.40
N ASP A 104 -23.18 15.49 -3.58
CA ASP A 104 -24.24 14.69 -4.20
C ASP A 104 -23.70 13.44 -4.92
N HIS A 105 -22.39 13.37 -5.18
CA HIS A 105 -21.73 12.26 -5.88
C HIS A 105 -20.45 11.86 -5.16
N ARG A 106 -20.63 11.15 -4.04
CA ARG A 106 -19.55 10.60 -3.23
C ARG A 106 -18.95 9.35 -3.87
N LEU A 107 -17.66 9.15 -3.66
CA LEU A 107 -16.98 7.91 -4.06
C LEU A 107 -17.51 6.75 -3.21
N GLN A 108 -17.68 5.60 -3.87
CA GLN A 108 -17.99 4.35 -3.19
C GLN A 108 -16.81 3.92 -2.30
N PRO A 109 -17.06 3.16 -1.22
CA PRO A 109 -16.00 2.54 -0.43
C PRO A 109 -15.00 1.78 -1.30
N MET A 110 -13.71 1.93 -1.02
CA MET A 110 -12.65 1.20 -1.72
C MET A 110 -12.49 -0.17 -1.09
N LEU A 111 -12.79 -1.23 -1.84
CA LEU A 111 -12.53 -2.59 -1.41
C LEU A 111 -11.10 -3.00 -1.78
N VAL A 112 -10.26 -3.26 -0.79
CA VAL A 112 -8.90 -3.77 -0.97
C VAL A 112 -8.89 -5.27 -0.67
N PRO A 113 -8.64 -6.13 -1.67
CA PRO A 113 -8.61 -7.57 -1.46
C PRO A 113 -7.31 -8.01 -0.76
N SER A 114 -7.43 -9.09 0.00
CA SER A 114 -6.29 -9.83 0.54
C SER A 114 -5.53 -10.54 -0.55
N TRP A 115 -4.24 -10.75 -0.29
CA TRP A 115 -3.39 -11.58 -1.12
C TRP A 115 -3.04 -12.83 -0.33
N PHE A 116 -3.57 -13.97 -0.78
CA PHE A 116 -3.26 -15.28 -0.24
C PHE A 116 -2.21 -16.00 -1.09
N SER A 117 -1.34 -16.76 -0.43
CA SER A 117 -0.38 -17.67 -1.06
C SER A 117 -0.23 -18.90 -0.16
N GLN A 118 -0.33 -20.10 -0.75
CA GLN A 118 -0.19 -21.37 -0.03
C GLN A 118 -1.10 -21.51 1.21
N GLY A 119 -2.34 -21.02 1.15
CA GLY A 119 -3.30 -21.14 2.25
C GLY A 119 -3.11 -20.14 3.41
N ALA A 120 -2.17 -19.20 3.30
CA ALA A 120 -1.96 -18.13 4.27
C ALA A 120 -1.91 -16.76 3.59
N HIS A 121 -1.98 -15.68 4.38
CA HIS A 121 -1.74 -14.34 3.85
C HIS A 121 -0.29 -14.21 3.38
N HIS A 122 -0.11 -13.73 2.14
CA HIS A 122 1.21 -13.41 1.64
C HIS A 122 1.87 -12.35 2.55
N PRO A 123 3.19 -12.37 2.79
CA PRO A 123 3.87 -11.39 3.65
C PRO A 123 3.67 -9.92 3.22
N LEU A 124 3.32 -9.70 1.94
CA LEU A 124 3.00 -8.39 1.35
C LEU A 124 1.49 -8.15 1.17
N CYS A 125 0.65 -8.91 1.87
CA CYS A 125 -0.78 -8.71 1.86
C CYS A 125 -1.14 -7.36 2.52
N PRO A 126 -1.84 -6.46 1.81
CA PRO A 126 -2.20 -5.14 2.35
C PRO A 126 -3.14 -5.25 3.55
N VAL A 127 -4.11 -6.17 3.51
CA VAL A 127 -5.10 -6.40 4.57
C VAL A 127 -4.43 -6.89 5.85
N ALA A 128 -3.58 -7.92 5.75
CA ALA A 128 -2.84 -8.45 6.89
C ALA A 128 -1.91 -7.40 7.50
N ALA A 129 -1.15 -6.68 6.66
CA ALA A 129 -0.26 -5.62 7.13
C ALA A 129 -1.02 -4.48 7.85
N LEU A 130 -2.15 -4.06 7.30
CA LEU A 130 -3.00 -3.03 7.91
C LEU A 130 -3.57 -3.50 9.25
N LYS A 131 -4.06 -4.74 9.32
CA LYS A 131 -4.57 -5.34 10.56
C LYS A 131 -3.50 -5.41 11.65
N SER A 132 -2.31 -5.93 11.33
CA SER A 132 -1.19 -5.97 12.29
C SER A 132 -0.81 -4.58 12.82
N TYR A 133 -0.81 -3.55 11.95
CA TYR A 133 -0.54 -2.18 12.38
C TYR A 133 -1.64 -1.62 13.30
N LEU A 134 -2.92 -1.88 12.99
CA LEU A 134 -4.03 -1.42 13.83
C LEU A 134 -4.03 -2.11 15.18
N ASP A 135 -3.76 -3.41 15.22
CA ASP A 135 -3.66 -4.19 16.46
C ASP A 135 -2.50 -3.69 17.34
N ALA A 136 -1.36 -3.35 16.73
CA ALA A 136 -0.22 -2.75 17.43
C ALA A 136 -0.44 -1.30 17.90
N THR A 137 -1.54 -0.65 17.48
CA THR A 137 -1.83 0.75 17.79
C THR A 137 -3.24 0.94 18.33
N LEU A 138 -3.84 -0.10 18.94
CA LEU A 138 -5.21 -0.08 19.47
C LEU A 138 -5.46 1.06 20.46
N ASP A 139 -4.46 1.37 21.29
CA ASP A 139 -4.56 2.40 22.34
C ASP A 139 -4.45 3.84 21.81
N SER A 140 -4.29 4.03 20.49
CA SER A 140 -4.23 5.37 19.93
C SER A 140 -5.58 6.07 20.07
N PRO A 141 -5.67 7.20 20.80
CA PRO A 141 -6.95 7.90 21.03
C PRO A 141 -7.45 8.61 19.77
N LEU A 142 -6.64 8.67 18.71
CA LEU A 142 -7.00 9.35 17.48
C LEU A 142 -7.80 8.46 16.54
N GLN A 143 -8.80 9.09 15.94
CA GLN A 143 -9.68 8.48 14.95
C GLN A 143 -8.99 8.21 13.60
N ALA A 144 -7.84 8.84 13.36
CA ALA A 144 -7.09 8.69 12.11
C ALA A 144 -6.53 7.26 11.95
N LEU A 145 -6.63 6.71 10.74
CA LEU A 145 -6.14 5.36 10.46
C LEU A 145 -4.61 5.29 10.68
N PHE A 146 -3.86 6.20 10.07
CA PHE A 146 -2.41 6.29 10.21
C PHE A 146 -1.98 7.43 11.14
N THR A 147 -1.19 7.08 12.15
CA THR A 147 -0.74 8.00 13.21
C THR A 147 0.78 7.91 13.36
N SER A 148 1.40 8.95 13.91
CA SER A 148 2.80 8.91 14.33
C SER A 148 2.97 8.05 15.59
N GLU A 149 4.22 7.83 16.00
CA GLU A 149 4.55 7.08 17.23
C GLU A 149 4.03 7.81 18.48
N GLU A 150 3.95 9.14 18.45
CA GLU A 150 3.32 9.96 19.49
C GLU A 150 1.78 9.98 19.39
N GLY A 151 1.21 9.13 18.53
CA GLY A 151 -0.23 9.03 18.34
C GLY A 151 -0.85 10.24 17.65
N LYS A 152 -0.09 11.07 16.91
CA LYS A 152 -0.62 12.24 16.20
C LYS A 152 -1.05 11.89 14.77
N GLN A 153 -2.06 12.55 14.22
CA GLN A 153 -2.44 12.37 12.82
C GLN A 153 -1.28 12.80 11.92
N LEU A 154 -0.93 11.98 10.94
CA LEU A 154 0.12 12.30 9.98
C LEU A 154 -0.31 13.44 9.04
N SER A 155 0.61 14.37 8.76
CA SER A 155 0.41 15.35 7.70
C SER A 155 0.58 14.69 6.32
N SER A 156 -0.02 15.29 5.27
CA SER A 156 0.15 14.79 3.90
C SER A 156 1.62 14.79 3.45
N GLN A 157 2.42 15.75 3.95
CA GLN A 157 3.86 15.81 3.70
C GLN A 157 4.59 14.65 4.38
N ARG A 158 4.24 14.32 5.63
CA ARG A 158 4.85 13.19 6.34
C ARG A 158 4.50 11.87 5.69
N ILE A 159 3.25 11.67 5.29
CA ILE A 159 2.82 10.49 4.49
C ILE A 159 3.66 10.40 3.21
N SER A 160 3.77 11.50 2.46
CA SER A 160 4.59 11.54 1.24
C SER A 160 6.05 11.18 1.52
N SER A 161 6.64 11.68 2.62
CA SER A 161 7.99 11.32 3.03
C SER A 161 8.13 9.84 3.33
N LEU A 162 7.27 9.27 4.18
CA LEU A 162 7.33 7.85 4.55
C LEU A 162 7.21 6.94 3.34
N LEU A 163 6.33 7.28 2.39
CA LEU A 163 6.19 6.54 1.14
C LEU A 163 7.45 6.60 0.27
N ARG A 164 8.11 7.77 0.21
CA ARG A 164 9.41 7.91 -0.49
C ARG A 164 10.51 7.13 0.21
N ASP A 165 10.56 7.17 1.54
CA ASP A 165 11.55 6.45 2.33
C ASP A 165 11.47 4.95 2.03
N VAL A 166 10.26 4.37 1.99
CA VAL A 166 10.08 2.95 1.66
C VAL A 166 10.55 2.62 0.24
N ILE A 167 10.28 3.49 -0.76
CA ILE A 167 10.73 3.25 -2.13
C ILE A 167 12.25 3.39 -2.23
N GLU A 168 12.83 4.42 -1.62
CA GLU A 168 14.28 4.67 -1.65
C GLU A 168 15.04 3.54 -0.93
N GLU A 169 14.50 3.01 0.17
CA GLU A 169 15.03 1.83 0.86
C GLU A 169 15.02 0.57 -0.03
N ALA A 170 14.03 0.44 -0.90
CA ALA A 170 13.84 -0.74 -1.75
C ALA A 170 14.51 -0.60 -3.13
N ASP A 171 14.75 0.62 -3.60
CA ASP A 171 15.40 0.96 -4.88
C ASP A 171 16.19 2.28 -4.78
N PRO A 172 17.39 2.26 -4.16
CA PRO A 172 18.17 3.46 -3.88
C PRO A 172 18.60 4.22 -5.13
N GLY A 173 18.63 5.56 -5.05
CA GLY A 173 19.16 6.46 -6.07
C GLY A 173 18.17 6.91 -7.15
N LYS A 174 16.89 6.52 -7.06
CA LYS A 174 15.86 6.88 -8.08
C LYS A 174 15.06 8.14 -7.76
N ALA A 175 15.33 8.80 -6.62
CA ALA A 175 14.65 10.01 -6.17
C ALA A 175 13.11 9.93 -6.30
N PRO A 176 12.48 8.92 -5.67
CA PRO A 176 11.08 8.61 -5.89
C PRO A 176 10.16 9.74 -5.41
N ARG A 177 8.99 9.86 -6.04
CA ARG A 177 7.92 10.77 -5.62
C ARG A 177 6.72 9.93 -5.17
N ALA A 178 6.03 10.36 -4.12
CA ALA A 178 4.85 9.62 -3.62
C ALA A 178 3.74 9.41 -4.67
N HIS A 179 3.66 10.27 -5.70
CA HIS A 179 2.72 10.08 -6.80
C HIS A 179 3.05 8.86 -7.69
N ASP A 180 4.28 8.34 -7.64
CA ASP A 180 4.72 7.21 -8.45
C ASP A 180 4.02 5.93 -8.00
N ILE A 181 3.75 5.78 -6.69
CA ILE A 181 2.96 4.67 -6.14
C ILE A 181 1.58 4.63 -6.77
N ARG A 182 0.95 5.80 -6.94
CA ARG A 182 -0.37 5.88 -7.56
C ARG A 182 -0.33 5.52 -9.04
N GLY A 183 0.74 5.92 -9.73
CA GLY A 183 1.00 5.52 -11.12
C GLY A 183 1.17 4.00 -11.25
N ALA A 184 1.95 3.39 -10.33
CA ALA A 184 2.13 1.95 -10.26
C ALA A 184 0.81 1.22 -9.96
N ALA A 185 0.06 1.66 -8.96
CA ALA A 185 -1.26 1.12 -8.60
C ALA A 185 -2.23 1.13 -9.79
N SER A 186 -2.29 2.25 -10.52
CA SER A 186 -3.16 2.41 -11.69
C SER A 186 -2.72 1.48 -12.84
N SER A 187 -1.41 1.31 -13.03
CA SER A 187 -0.86 0.41 -14.05
C SER A 187 -1.15 -1.06 -13.71
N LEU A 188 -0.98 -1.45 -12.44
CA LEU A 188 -1.31 -2.79 -11.96
C LEU A 188 -2.80 -3.10 -12.09
N ALA A 189 -3.67 -2.16 -11.72
CA ALA A 189 -5.11 -2.30 -11.88
C ALA A 189 -5.50 -2.50 -13.35
N PHE A 190 -4.96 -1.68 -14.26
CA PHE A 190 -5.17 -1.83 -15.70
C PHE A 190 -4.72 -3.21 -16.19
N MET A 191 -3.51 -3.65 -15.80
CA MET A 191 -3.02 -4.96 -16.24
C MET A 191 -3.89 -6.11 -15.74
N ARG A 192 -4.40 -6.04 -14.51
CA ARG A 192 -5.34 -7.05 -13.98
C ARG A 192 -6.63 -7.11 -14.77
N THR A 193 -7.20 -5.96 -15.14
CA THR A 193 -8.48 -5.92 -15.86
C THR A 193 -8.36 -6.37 -17.32
N PHE A 194 -7.22 -6.12 -17.98
CA PHE A 194 -7.13 -6.27 -19.44
C PHE A 194 -6.14 -7.34 -19.94
N PHE A 195 -5.26 -7.88 -19.09
CA PHE A 195 -4.27 -8.89 -19.49
C PHE A 195 -4.33 -10.20 -18.70
N LEU A 196 -5.20 -10.31 -17.69
CA LEU A 196 -5.42 -11.53 -16.91
C LEU A 196 -6.81 -12.16 -17.17
N VAL A 197 -7.36 -11.96 -18.38
CA VAL A 197 -8.51 -12.71 -18.88
C VAL A 197 -8.01 -13.87 -19.74
#